data_AF-A0A3D0SH58-F1
#
_entry.id   AF-A0A3D0SH58-F1
#
_cell.length_a   1.000
_cell.length_b   1.000
_cell.length_c   1.000
_cell.angle_alpha   90.00
_cell.angle_beta   90.00
_cell.angle_gamma   90.00
#
_symmetry.space_group_name_H-M   'P 1'
#
loop_
_entity.id
_entity.type
_entity.pdbx_description
1 polymer ?
#
loop_
_entity_poly.entity_id
_entity_poly.type
_entity_poly.pdbx_seq_one_letter_code
_entity_poly.pdbx_strand_id
1 'polypeptide(L)' 'NQALLRSAGDAVAKGETVALLGQSGGQSSPNLYFEIRHKGKALNPLQWLDI' A
#
# COMPACT_ATOMS: atom_id res chain seq x y z
N ASN A 1 7.81 -7.04 11.49
CA ASN A 1 8.87 -6.31 10.77
C ASN A 1 8.19 -5.50 9.68
N GLN A 2 8.44 -4.19 9.59
CA GLN A 2 7.97 -3.32 8.51
C GLN A 2 9.21 -2.95 7.69
N ALA A 3 9.33 -3.47 6.47
CA ALA A 3 10.48 -3.18 5.62
C ALA A 3 9.98 -2.54 4.32
N LEU A 4 10.44 -1.32 4.04
CA LEU A 4 10.33 -0.70 2.73
C LEU A 4 11.45 -1.26 1.85
N LEU A 5 11.10 -1.75 0.66
CA LEU A 5 12.06 -2.27 -0.32
C LEU A 5 12.44 -1.21 -1.36
N ARG A 6 11.77 -0.05 -1.32
CA ARG A 6 11.94 1.09 -2.21
C ARG A 6 12.00 2.41 -1.46
N SER A 7 12.67 3.37 -2.05
CA SER A 7 12.82 4.73 -1.53
C SER A 7 11.87 5.69 -2.23
N ALA A 8 11.55 6.81 -1.56
CA ALA A 8 10.76 7.87 -2.17
C ALA A 8 11.47 8.43 -3.41
N GLY A 9 10.76 8.48 -4.54
CA GLY A 9 11.31 8.91 -5.83
C GLY A 9 11.72 7.76 -6.75
N ASP A 10 11.79 6.53 -6.25
CA ASP A 10 12.05 5.36 -7.11
C ASP A 10 10.87 5.11 -8.05
N ALA A 11 11.17 4.77 -9.30
CA ALA A 11 10.18 4.21 -10.21
C ALA A 11 9.87 2.76 -9.82
N VAL A 12 8.60 2.38 -9.91
CA VAL A 12 8.13 1.02 -9.60
C VAL A 12 7.29 0.48 -10.76
N ALA A 13 7.41 -0.82 -11.03
CA ALA A 13 6.62 -1.51 -12.05
C ALA A 13 5.37 -2.16 -11.45
N LYS A 14 4.37 -2.44 -12.31
CA LYS A 14 3.19 -3.23 -11.92
C LYS A 14 3.65 -4.61 -11.45
N GLY A 15 3.15 -5.05 -10.29
CA GLY A 15 3.46 -6.37 -9.71
C GLY A 15 4.75 -6.41 -8.90
N GLU A 16 5.46 -5.30 -8.79
CA GLU A 16 6.69 -5.22 -8.03
C GLU A 16 6.44 -5.17 -6.52
N THR A 17 7.22 -5.94 -5.75
CA THR A 17 7.16 -5.90 -4.29
C THR A 17 7.85 -4.64 -3.78
N VAL A 18 7.07 -3.71 -3.22
CA VAL A 18 7.59 -2.43 -2.72
C VAL A 18 7.80 -2.41 -1.19
N ALA A 19 7.15 -3.31 -0.47
CA ALA A 19 7.25 -3.42 0.99
C ALA A 19 6.83 -4.81 1.50
N LEU A 20 7.24 -5.13 2.72
CA LEU A 20 6.73 -6.26 3.49
C LEU A 20 5.66 -5.80 4.49
N LEU A 21 4.59 -6.60 4.61
CA LEU A 21 3.46 -6.31 5.48
C LEU A 21 3.89 -6.29 6.96
N GLY A 22 3.46 -5.27 7.68
CA GLY A 22 3.84 -5.03 9.07
C GLY A 22 2.65 -5.07 10.04
N GLN A 23 2.97 -4.88 11.31
CA GLN A 23 2.00 -4.72 12.40
C GLN A 23 2.30 -3.41 13.16
N SER A 24 2.53 -2.33 12.43
CA SER A 24 2.74 -1.00 12.99
C SER A 24 1.40 -0.22 13.04
N GLY A 25 1.32 0.84 13.85
CA GLY A 25 0.11 1.67 13.97
C GLY A 25 -0.92 1.22 15.01
N GLY A 26 -0.53 0.40 15.99
CA GLY A 26 -1.40 0.01 17.11
C GLY A 26 -2.38 -1.14 16.80
N GLN A 27 -2.19 -1.85 15.67
CA GLN A 27 -3.01 -2.99 15.30
C GLN A 27 -2.61 -4.27 16.04
N SER A 28 -3.60 -5.05 16.48
CA SER A 28 -3.41 -6.33 17.18
C SER A 28 -2.99 -7.48 16.26
N SER A 29 -3.12 -7.31 14.95
CA SER A 29 -2.72 -8.28 13.93
C SER A 29 -2.13 -7.60 12.69
N PRO A 30 -1.31 -8.30 11.88
CA PRO A 30 -0.82 -7.78 10.61
C PRO A 30 -1.97 -7.43 9.67
N ASN A 31 -1.99 -6.21 9.14
CA ASN A 31 -3.02 -5.76 8.20
C ASN A 31 -2.43 -4.84 7.11
N LEU A 32 -3.10 -4.77 5.97
CA LEU A 32 -2.75 -3.87 4.86
C LEU A 32 -3.79 -2.75 4.76
N TYR A 33 -3.35 -1.52 5.00
CA TYR A 33 -4.11 -0.34 4.60
C TYR A 33 -3.71 0.07 3.18
N PHE A 34 -4.70 0.21 2.29
CA PHE A 34 -4.50 0.60 0.90
C PHE A 34 -5.57 1.62 0.48
N GLU A 35 -5.15 2.74 -0.10
CA GLU A 35 -6.05 3.78 -0.62
C GLU A 35 -5.69 4.20 -2.04
N ILE A 36 -6.72 4.53 -2.82
CA ILE A 36 -6.56 5.17 -4.14
C ILE A 36 -7.05 6.61 -4.02
N ARG A 37 -6.23 7.55 -4.48
CA ARG A 37 -6.60 8.97 -4.59
C ARG A 37 -6.51 9.44 -6.03
N HIS A 38 -7.47 10.24 -6.47
CA HIS A 38 -7.41 10.95 -7.74
C HIS A 38 -7.74 12.42 -7.50
N LYS A 39 -6.83 13.31 -7.91
CA LYS A 39 -6.94 14.76 -7.72
C LYS A 39 -7.30 15.14 -6.27
N GLY A 40 -6.61 14.51 -5.31
CA GLY A 40 -6.77 14.77 -3.88
C GLY A 40 -7.97 14.09 -3.21
N LYS A 41 -8.93 13.54 -3.97
CA LYS A 41 -10.10 12.84 -3.42
C LYS A 41 -9.81 11.35 -3.26
N ALA A 42 -10.17 10.80 -2.09
CA ALA A 42 -10.17 9.36 -1.87
C ALA A 42 -11.28 8.70 -2.70
N LEU A 43 -10.94 7.61 -3.38
CA LEU A 43 -11.85 6.80 -4.17
C LEU A 43 -12.03 5.42 -3.52
N ASN A 44 -13.12 4.73 -3.82
CA ASN A 44 -13.32 3.34 -3.39
C ASN A 44 -12.34 2.42 -4.14
N PRO A 45 -11.36 1.78 -3.46
CA PRO A 45 -10.37 0.95 -4.14
C PRO A 45 -10.97 -0.30 -4.80
N LEU A 46 -12.10 -0.82 -4.27
CA LEU A 46 -12.73 -2.05 -4.78
C LEU A 46 -13.28 -1.91 -6.21
N GLN A 47 -13.38 -0.69 -6.74
CA GLN A 47 -13.74 -0.48 -8.15
C GLN A 47 -12.56 -0.72 -9.11
N TRP A 48 -11.34 -0.85 -8.59
CA TRP A 48 -10.09 -0.91 -9.36
C TRP A 48 -9.27 -2.16 -9.07
N LEU A 49 -9.63 -2.89 -8.02
CA LEU A 49 -9.02 -4.15 -7.66
C LEU A 49 -9.87 -5.28 -8.25
N ASP A 50 -9.20 -6.24 -8.88
CA ASP A 50 -9.80 -7.50 -9.30
C ASP A 50 -9.53 -8.50 -8.17
N ILE A 51 -10.56 -8.82 -7.37
CA ILE A 51 -10.47 -9.57 -6.12
C ILE A 51 -11.31 -10.84 -6.18
#